data_AF-A0A183ALA6-F1
#
_entry.id   AF-A0A183ALA6-F1
#
_cell.length_a   1.000
_cell.length_b   1.000
_cell.length_c   1.000
_cell.angle_alpha   90.00
_cell.angle_beta   90.00
_cell.angle_gamma   90.00
#
_symmetry.space_group_name_H-M   'P 1'
#
loop_
_entity.id
_entity.type
_entity.pdbx_description
1 polymer ?
#
loop_
_entity_poly.entity_id
_entity_poly.type
_entity_poly.pdbx_seq_one_letter_code
_entity_poly.pdbx_strand_id
1 'polypeptide(L)'
;MDMEHVVTFSNEVIMLKFLLKMASITRAALKALRFYKHIVQCVEKFILRSSPQLKIPGLYVIDAIVRQSKYCYQERDVYGPRFMRNLVTLFLSILQCDEKDKSMISRVLFLWQRGNVFPEDVIQALQNVVTDPENTDVIQKGNKLSPIQYRDPHQRRCSYISYRSV
;
A
#
# COMPACT_ATOMS: atom_id res chain seq x y z
N MET A 1 1.57 36.53 15.66
CA MET A 1 1.70 35.22 16.33
C MET A 1 1.40 34.16 15.30
N ASP A 2 2.45 33.51 14.81
CA ASP A 2 2.44 32.73 13.58
C ASP A 2 1.58 31.47 13.69
N MET A 3 0.37 31.57 13.13
CA MET A 3 -0.47 30.41 12.83
C MET A 3 0.28 29.33 12.04
N GLU A 4 1.28 29.72 11.23
CA GLU A 4 2.14 28.80 10.48
C GLU A 4 2.91 27.83 11.39
N HIS A 5 3.47 28.30 12.50
CA HIS A 5 4.17 27.45 13.47
C HIS A 5 3.20 26.52 14.20
N VAL A 6 1.98 26.97 14.50
CA VAL A 6 0.94 26.14 15.13
C VAL A 6 0.46 25.03 14.19
N VAL A 7 0.26 25.34 12.90
CA VAL A 7 -0.08 24.35 11.87
C VAL A 7 1.05 23.34 11.69
N THR A 8 2.30 23.80 11.64
CA THR A 8 3.48 22.93 11.53
C THR A 8 3.59 21.96 12.70
N PHE A 9 3.48 22.46 13.93
CA PHE A 9 3.50 21.63 15.14
C PHE A 9 2.33 20.62 15.16
N SER A 10 1.13 21.08 14.79
CA SER A 10 -0.05 20.20 14.71
C SER A 10 0.18 19.06 13.70
N ASN A 11 0.76 19.37 12.54
CA ASN A 11 1.12 18.39 11.52
C ASN A 11 2.17 17.40 12.02
N GLU A 12 3.22 17.84 12.71
CA GLU A 12 4.25 16.96 13.29
C GLU A 12 3.65 16.01 14.33
N VAL A 13 2.80 16.51 15.23
CA VAL A 13 2.11 15.68 16.23
C VAL A 13 1.17 14.67 15.57
N ILE A 14 0.45 15.08 14.52
CA ILE A 14 -0.38 14.19 13.72
C ILE A 14 0.48 13.10 13.05
N MET A 15 1.62 13.47 12.46
CA MET A 15 2.56 12.53 11.84
C MET A 15 3.12 11.52 12.86
N LEU A 16 3.48 11.96 14.07
CA LEU A 16 3.93 11.06 15.15
C LEU A 16 2.84 10.03 15.53
N LYS A 17 1.58 10.49 15.67
CA LYS A 17 0.45 9.57 15.94
C LYS A 17 0.25 8.57 14.81
N PHE A 18 0.34 9.03 13.56
CA PHE A 18 0.25 8.14 12.40
C PHE A 18 1.40 7.13 12.38
N LEU A 19 2.64 7.54 12.61
CA LEU A 19 3.82 6.66 12.61
C LEU A 19 3.66 5.51 13.62
N LEU A 20 3.27 5.83 14.86
CA LEU A 20 3.06 4.81 15.90
C LEU A 20 1.93 3.84 15.52
N LYS A 21 0.83 4.36 14.96
CA LYS A 21 -0.29 3.54 14.52
C LYS A 21 0.08 2.65 13.33
N MET A 22 0.82 3.19 12.35
CA MET A 22 1.34 2.46 11.18
C MET A 22 2.27 1.33 11.61
N ALA A 23 3.18 1.58 12.55
CA ALA A 23 4.07 0.54 13.06
C ALA A 23 3.31 -0.60 13.76
N SER A 24 2.22 -0.29 14.48
CA SER A 24 1.36 -1.29 15.09
C SER A 24 0.58 -2.11 14.04
N ILE A 25 -0.05 -1.43 13.08
CA ILE A 25 -0.79 -2.06 11.97
C ILE A 25 0.12 -3.00 11.17
N THR A 26 1.31 -2.53 10.80
CA THR A 26 2.29 -3.29 10.02
C THR A 26 2.73 -4.53 10.79
N ARG A 27 3.08 -4.40 12.08
CA ARG A 27 3.44 -5.56 12.92
C ARG A 27 2.31 -6.57 13.03
N ALA A 28 1.06 -6.11 13.20
CA ALA A 28 -0.10 -7.00 13.26
C ALA A 28 -0.29 -7.76 11.93
N ALA A 29 -0.14 -7.08 10.79
CA ALA A 29 -0.23 -7.71 9.48
C ALA A 29 0.81 -8.83 9.29
N LEU A 30 2.08 -8.57 9.64
CA LEU A 30 3.15 -9.56 9.46
C LEU A 30 3.00 -10.75 10.42
N LYS A 31 2.57 -10.53 11.67
CA LYS A 31 2.29 -11.61 12.62
C LYS A 31 1.16 -12.52 12.13
N ALA A 32 0.18 -11.98 11.41
CA ALA A 32 -0.95 -12.70 10.87
C ALA A 32 -0.77 -13.11 9.39
N LEU A 33 0.47 -13.35 8.94
CA LEU A 33 0.82 -13.72 7.56
C LEU A 33 -0.07 -14.81 6.94
N ARG A 34 -0.46 -15.82 7.73
CA ARG A 34 -1.35 -16.91 7.26
C ARG A 34 -2.70 -16.42 6.74
N PHE A 35 -3.14 -15.24 7.18
CA PHE A 35 -4.40 -14.60 6.81
C PHE A 35 -4.19 -13.39 5.89
N TYR A 36 -3.05 -13.30 5.18
CA TYR A 36 -2.71 -12.16 4.33
C TYR A 36 -3.82 -11.78 3.34
N LYS A 37 -4.55 -12.76 2.78
CA LYS A 37 -5.70 -12.52 1.88
C LYS A 37 -6.80 -11.69 2.56
N HIS A 38 -7.12 -12.00 3.82
CA HIS A 38 -8.12 -11.25 4.60
C HIS A 38 -7.59 -9.89 5.02
N ILE A 39 -6.31 -9.80 5.39
CA ILE A 39 -5.67 -8.53 5.76
C ILE A 39 -5.68 -7.56 4.58
N VAL A 40 -5.26 -8.02 3.39
CA VAL A 40 -5.32 -7.23 2.15
C VAL A 40 -6.76 -6.80 1.88
N GLN A 41 -7.73 -7.71 1.97
CA GLN A 41 -9.14 -7.38 1.77
C GLN A 41 -9.65 -6.30 2.76
N CYS A 42 -9.22 -6.36 4.02
CA CYS A 42 -9.57 -5.33 5.01
C CYS A 42 -9.00 -3.96 4.63
N VAL A 43 -7.74 -3.90 4.19
CA VAL A 43 -7.10 -2.66 3.75
C VAL A 43 -7.75 -2.13 2.47
N GLU A 44 -8.03 -3.00 1.50
CA GLU A 44 -8.73 -2.65 0.27
C GLU A 44 -10.11 -2.05 0.57
N LYS A 45 -10.92 -2.73 1.41
CA LYS A 45 -12.24 -2.24 1.82
C LYS A 45 -12.16 -0.92 2.57
N PHE A 46 -11.15 -0.73 3.41
CA PHE A 46 -10.92 0.53 4.11
C PHE A 46 -10.71 1.66 3.11
N ILE A 47 -9.77 1.52 2.18
CA ILE A 47 -9.46 2.56 1.17
C ILE A 47 -10.67 2.86 0.31
N LEU A 48 -11.37 1.83 -0.17
CA LEU A 48 -12.52 2.00 -1.07
C LEU A 48 -13.69 2.73 -0.42
N ARG A 49 -13.85 2.62 0.91
CA ARG A 49 -14.99 3.19 1.65
C ARG A 49 -14.64 4.42 2.49
N SER A 50 -13.36 4.74 2.65
CA SER A 50 -12.93 5.83 3.51
C SER A 50 -13.15 7.20 2.88
N SER A 51 -13.26 8.22 3.73
CA SER A 51 -13.35 9.62 3.31
C SER A 51 -12.05 10.10 2.64
N PRO A 52 -12.08 11.21 1.86
CA PRO A 52 -10.91 11.76 1.18
C PRO A 52 -9.67 11.94 2.08
N GLN A 53 -9.87 12.35 3.34
CA GLN A 53 -8.80 12.60 4.32
C GLN A 53 -8.05 11.33 4.74
N LEU A 54 -8.64 10.15 4.51
CA LEU A 54 -8.10 8.85 4.90
C LEU A 54 -7.48 8.08 3.73
N LYS A 55 -7.50 8.64 2.52
CA LYS A 55 -6.92 8.00 1.32
C LYS A 55 -5.40 7.90 1.42
N ILE A 56 -4.71 8.99 1.76
CA ILE A 56 -3.25 8.97 1.93
C ILE A 56 -2.83 8.09 3.10
N PRO A 57 -3.46 8.16 4.30
CA PRO A 57 -3.21 7.18 5.35
C PRO A 57 -3.40 5.72 4.89
N GLY A 58 -4.42 5.44 4.07
CA GLY A 58 -4.63 4.12 3.49
C GLY A 58 -3.51 3.69 2.54
N LEU A 59 -3.03 4.59 1.69
CA LEU A 59 -1.87 4.34 0.82
C LEU A 59 -0.60 4.03 1.65
N TYR A 60 -0.37 4.75 2.74
CA TYR A 60 0.75 4.50 3.64
C TYR A 60 0.66 3.16 4.38
N VAL A 61 -0.56 2.68 4.69
CA VAL A 61 -0.75 1.32 5.20
C VAL A 61 -0.28 0.28 4.18
N ILE A 62 -0.62 0.44 2.89
CA ILE A 62 -0.13 -0.45 1.83
C ILE A 62 1.39 -0.40 1.73
N ASP A 63 1.96 0.81 1.65
CA ASP A 63 3.41 1.02 1.56
C ASP A 63 4.15 0.32 2.71
N ALA A 64 3.73 0.56 3.94
CA ALA A 64 4.37 0.00 5.13
C ALA A 64 4.29 -1.54 5.15
N ILE A 65 3.12 -2.12 4.85
CA ILE A 65 2.95 -3.58 4.81
C ILE A 65 3.81 -4.20 3.70
N VAL A 66 3.76 -3.66 2.48
CA VAL A 66 4.46 -4.23 1.32
C VAL A 66 5.97 -4.11 1.49
N ARG A 67 6.48 -2.94 1.90
CA ARG A 67 7.92 -2.75 2.14
C ARG A 67 8.43 -3.67 3.23
N GLN A 68 7.73 -3.74 4.36
CA GLN A 68 8.18 -4.55 5.48
C GLN A 68 8.07 -6.04 5.15
N SER A 69 7.04 -6.46 4.42
CA SER A 69 6.91 -7.85 3.96
C SER A 69 8.01 -8.21 2.97
N LYS A 70 8.27 -7.36 1.97
CA LYS A 70 9.36 -7.56 1.01
C LYS A 70 10.73 -7.63 1.69
N TYR A 71 10.99 -6.76 2.66
CA TYR A 71 12.23 -6.80 3.44
C TYR A 71 12.37 -8.10 4.25
N CYS A 72 11.30 -8.52 4.94
CA CYS A 72 11.33 -9.70 5.81
C CYS A 72 11.31 -11.03 5.05
N TYR A 73 10.62 -11.10 3.92
CA TYR A 73 10.31 -12.36 3.24
C TYR A 73 10.87 -12.46 1.81
N GLN A 74 11.34 -11.36 1.22
CA GLN A 74 11.98 -11.31 -0.11
C GLN A 74 11.12 -12.01 -1.17
N GLU A 75 11.63 -13.08 -1.79
CA GLU A 75 10.92 -13.87 -2.80
C GLU A 75 9.65 -14.55 -2.27
N ARG A 76 9.56 -14.74 -0.94
CA ARG A 76 8.40 -15.31 -0.24
C ARG A 76 7.38 -14.25 0.18
N ASP A 77 7.52 -13.00 -0.27
CA ASP A 77 6.50 -11.98 -0.07
C ASP A 77 5.16 -12.42 -0.70
N VAL A 78 4.11 -12.35 0.10
CA VAL A 78 2.73 -12.66 -0.31
C VAL A 78 1.86 -11.40 -0.38
N TYR A 79 2.29 -10.30 0.23
CA TYR A 79 1.51 -9.06 0.31
C TYR A 79 1.62 -8.25 -0.98
N GLY A 80 2.84 -8.04 -1.50
CA GLY A 80 3.06 -7.32 -2.76
C GLY A 80 2.22 -7.91 -3.91
N PRO A 81 2.42 -9.19 -4.27
CA PRO A 81 1.64 -9.84 -5.33
C PRO A 81 0.13 -9.83 -5.08
N ARG A 82 -0.30 -9.84 -3.81
CA ARG A 82 -1.72 -9.82 -3.47
C ARG A 82 -2.36 -8.45 -3.69
N PHE A 83 -1.71 -7.36 -3.27
CA PHE A 83 -2.19 -6.00 -3.50
C PHE A 83 -2.22 -5.65 -5.00
N MET A 84 -1.25 -6.15 -5.78
CA MET A 84 -1.18 -5.91 -7.24
C MET A 84 -2.45 -6.31 -7.99
N ARG A 85 -3.23 -7.26 -7.47
CA ARG A 85 -4.48 -7.73 -8.10
C ARG A 85 -5.54 -6.65 -8.25
N ASN A 86 -5.56 -5.67 -7.36
CA ASN A 86 -6.57 -4.61 -7.31
C ASN A 86 -5.95 -3.21 -7.24
N LEU A 87 -4.64 -3.08 -7.50
CA LEU A 87 -3.89 -1.87 -7.20
C LEU A 87 -4.38 -0.67 -8.03
N VAL A 88 -4.74 -0.89 -9.29
CA VAL A 88 -5.35 0.15 -10.15
C VAL A 88 -6.65 0.67 -9.54
N THR A 89 -7.57 -0.24 -9.15
CA THR A 89 -8.83 0.12 -8.50
C THR A 89 -8.62 0.89 -7.20
N LEU A 90 -7.61 0.50 -6.41
CA LEU A 90 -7.25 1.23 -5.20
C LEU A 90 -6.74 2.63 -5.52
N PHE A 91 -5.89 2.79 -6.53
CA PHE A 91 -5.37 4.10 -6.93
C PHE A 91 -6.48 5.03 -7.45
N LEU A 92 -7.44 4.52 -8.23
CA LEU A 92 -8.61 5.30 -8.63
C LEU A 92 -9.42 5.81 -7.42
N SER A 93 -9.52 5.02 -6.35
CA SER A 93 -10.17 5.47 -5.11
C SER A 93 -9.29 6.42 -4.29
N ILE A 94 -7.97 6.23 -4.29
CA ILE A 94 -7.00 7.07 -3.58
C ILE A 94 -6.93 8.47 -4.21
N LEU A 95 -7.10 8.58 -5.54
CA LEU A 95 -7.13 9.84 -6.27
C LEU A 95 -8.30 10.75 -5.87
N GLN A 96 -9.31 10.21 -5.17
CA GLN A 96 -10.40 10.98 -4.56
C GLN A 96 -10.00 11.60 -3.20
N CYS A 97 -8.69 11.77 -2.94
CA CYS A 97 -8.19 12.48 -1.76
C CYS A 97 -8.39 14.00 -1.90
N ASP A 98 -8.07 14.75 -0.84
CA ASP A 98 -8.05 16.22 -0.92
C ASP A 98 -6.98 16.68 -1.94
N GLU A 99 -7.22 17.80 -2.65
CA GLU A 99 -6.30 18.29 -3.70
C GLU A 99 -4.87 18.53 -3.18
N LYS A 100 -4.74 19.05 -1.96
CA LYS A 100 -3.44 19.29 -1.29
C LYS A 100 -2.59 18.02 -1.15
N ASP A 101 -3.24 16.86 -1.14
CA ASP A 101 -2.64 15.57 -0.85
C ASP A 101 -2.21 14.80 -2.11
N LYS A 102 -2.63 15.25 -3.31
CA LYS A 102 -2.35 14.55 -4.57
C LYS A 102 -0.84 14.37 -4.84
N SER A 103 -0.03 15.35 -4.45
CA SER A 103 1.43 15.27 -4.60
C SER A 103 2.07 14.12 -3.79
N MET A 104 1.42 13.69 -2.71
CA MET A 104 1.88 12.57 -1.89
C MET A 104 1.76 11.23 -2.63
N ILE A 105 0.78 11.08 -3.51
CA ILE A 105 0.59 9.87 -4.33
C ILE A 105 1.78 9.69 -5.28
N SER A 106 2.14 10.75 -6.00
CA SER A 106 3.30 10.77 -6.89
C SER A 106 4.60 10.50 -6.13
N ARG A 107 4.73 11.05 -4.91
CA ARG A 107 5.87 10.79 -4.02
C ARG A 107 6.00 9.32 -3.65
N VAL A 108 4.90 8.65 -3.32
CA VAL A 108 4.89 7.21 -3.00
C VAL A 108 5.28 6.38 -4.22
N LEU A 109 4.71 6.67 -5.39
CA LEU A 109 5.06 5.96 -6.63
C LEU A 109 6.55 6.11 -6.98
N PHE A 110 7.11 7.32 -6.85
CA PHE A 110 8.53 7.55 -7.05
C PHE A 110 9.41 6.75 -6.07
N LEU A 111 8.99 6.66 -4.80
CA LEU A 111 9.69 5.84 -3.80
C LEU A 111 9.54 4.34 -4.07
N TRP A 112 8.40 3.89 -4.62
CA TRP A 112 8.21 2.50 -5.01
C TRP A 112 9.09 2.12 -6.18
N GLN A 113 9.20 3.00 -7.19
CA GLN A 113 10.11 2.82 -8.33
C GLN A 113 11.57 2.73 -7.87
N ARG A 114 12.05 3.73 -7.13
CA ARG A 114 13.45 3.76 -6.64
C ARG A 114 13.79 2.60 -5.71
N GLY A 115 12.81 2.15 -4.92
CA GLY A 115 12.98 1.03 -4.00
C GLY A 115 12.71 -0.34 -4.62
N ASN A 116 12.44 -0.41 -5.93
CA ASN A 116 11.98 -1.61 -6.63
C ASN A 116 10.87 -2.34 -5.85
N VAL A 117 9.92 -1.61 -5.26
CA VAL A 117 8.87 -2.20 -4.40
C VAL A 117 7.97 -3.11 -5.23
N PHE A 118 7.54 -2.61 -6.38
CA PHE A 118 6.81 -3.36 -7.41
C PHE A 118 7.62 -3.39 -8.73
N PRO A 119 7.29 -4.31 -9.66
CA PRO A 119 7.83 -4.30 -11.01
C PRO A 119 7.62 -2.96 -11.74
N GLU A 120 8.56 -2.60 -12.62
CA GLU A 120 8.59 -1.32 -13.33
C GLU A 120 7.34 -1.09 -14.19
N ASP A 121 6.86 -2.13 -14.88
CA ASP A 121 5.65 -2.09 -15.71
C ASP A 121 4.40 -1.76 -14.89
N VAL A 122 4.32 -2.27 -13.66
CA VAL A 122 3.23 -2.00 -12.72
C VAL A 122 3.29 -0.57 -12.24
N ILE A 123 4.49 -0.07 -11.89
CA ILE A 123 4.67 1.33 -11.50
C ILE A 123 4.28 2.28 -12.63
N GLN A 124 4.75 2.01 -13.86
CA GLN A 124 4.42 2.82 -15.03
C GLN A 124 2.92 2.83 -15.31
N ALA A 125 2.24 1.70 -15.16
CA ALA A 125 0.79 1.64 -15.32
C ALA A 125 0.05 2.47 -14.27
N LEU A 126 0.50 2.45 -13.00
CA LEU A 126 -0.07 3.31 -11.96
C LEU A 126 0.19 4.79 -12.23
N GLN A 127 1.39 5.15 -12.69
CA GLN A 127 1.70 6.53 -13.08
C GLN A 127 0.75 7.01 -14.19
N ASN A 128 0.52 6.19 -15.22
CA ASN A 128 -0.42 6.51 -16.29
C ASN A 128 -1.86 6.69 -15.76
N VAL A 129 -2.30 5.82 -14.84
CA VAL A 129 -3.63 5.93 -14.19
C VAL A 129 -3.72 7.21 -13.35
N VAL A 130 -2.65 7.64 -12.68
CA VAL A 130 -2.62 8.89 -11.92
C VAL A 130 -2.66 10.11 -12.84
N THR A 131 -2.01 10.04 -14.00
CA THR A 131 -2.01 11.12 -14.99
C THR A 131 -3.33 11.24 -15.74
N ASP A 132 -3.96 10.12 -16.08
CA ASP A 132 -5.19 10.06 -16.88
C ASP A 132 -6.19 9.05 -16.29
N PRO A 133 -6.85 9.39 -15.15
CA PRO A 133 -7.71 8.48 -14.40
C PRO A 133 -9.07 8.20 -15.04
N GLU A 134 -9.48 8.97 -16.06
CA GLU A 134 -10.76 8.78 -16.76
C GLU A 134 -10.60 7.91 -18.03
N ASN A 135 -9.37 7.68 -18.47
CA ASN A 135 -9.08 6.90 -19.65
C ASN A 135 -9.24 5.40 -19.41
N THR A 136 -10.29 4.84 -20.00
CA THR A 136 -10.67 3.44 -19.83
C THR A 136 -9.61 2.47 -20.37
N ASP A 137 -8.89 2.83 -21.43
CA ASP A 137 -7.84 1.98 -22.01
C ASP A 137 -6.64 1.88 -21.07
N VAL A 138 -6.26 3.01 -20.44
CA VAL A 138 -5.20 3.06 -19.42
C VAL A 138 -5.55 2.16 -18.23
N ILE A 139 -6.79 2.26 -17.73
CA ILE A 139 -7.29 1.44 -16.62
C ILE A 139 -7.31 -0.04 -16.99
N GLN A 140 -7.84 -0.39 -18.16
CA GLN A 140 -7.90 -1.79 -18.62
C GLN A 140 -6.51 -2.39 -18.80
N LYS A 141 -5.56 -1.62 -19.35
CA LYS A 141 -4.17 -2.06 -19.50
C LYS A 141 -3.52 -2.29 -18.13
N GLY A 142 -3.72 -1.38 -17.17
CA GLY A 142 -3.20 -1.53 -15.81
C GLY A 142 -3.73 -2.78 -15.11
N ASN A 143 -5.03 -3.08 -15.23
CA ASN A 143 -5.63 -4.27 -14.61
C ASN A 143 -5.10 -5.60 -15.17
N LYS A 144 -4.60 -5.62 -16.41
CA LYS A 144 -4.02 -6.83 -17.03
C LYS A 144 -2.62 -7.18 -16.53
N LEU A 145 -1.91 -6.23 -15.91
CA LEU A 145 -0.55 -6.43 -15.38
C LEU A 145 -0.51 -7.17 -14.04
N SER A 146 -1.65 -7.72 -13.59
CA SER A 146 -1.67 -8.61 -12.43
C SER A 146 -0.78 -9.83 -12.68
N PRO A 147 0.11 -10.23 -11.76
CA PRO A 147 0.99 -11.36 -12.01
C PRO A 147 0.16 -12.65 -11.99
N ILE A 148 -0.16 -13.17 -13.17
CA ILE A 148 -0.73 -14.51 -13.36
C ILE A 148 0.29 -15.60 -12.92
N GLN A 149 1.55 -15.23 -12.67
CA GLN A 149 2.65 -16.16 -12.40
C GLN A 149 3.07 -16.34 -10.93
N TYR A 150 2.51 -15.60 -9.96
CA TYR A 150 2.79 -15.88 -8.55
C TYR A 150 1.96 -17.09 -8.09
N ARG A 151 2.46 -18.31 -8.33
CA ARG A 151 1.94 -19.52 -7.68
C ARG A 151 2.18 -19.38 -6.18
N ASP A 152 1.09 -19.23 -5.42
CA ASP A 152 1.05 -19.28 -3.96
C ASP A 152 1.79 -20.53 -3.45
N PRO A 153 3.02 -20.40 -2.89
CA PRO A 153 3.77 -21.55 -2.38
C PRO A 153 3.06 -22.20 -1.18
N HIS A 154 2.15 -21.48 -0.52
CA HIS A 154 1.46 -21.91 0.69
C HIS A 154 0.14 -22.64 0.43
N GLN A 155 -0.21 -22.94 -0.83
CA GLN A 155 -1.31 -23.85 -1.10
C GLN A 155 -0.99 -25.30 -0.69
N ARG A 156 0.29 -25.63 -0.43
CA ARG A 156 0.69 -26.92 0.14
C ARG A 156 1.72 -26.71 1.26
N ARG A 157 1.26 -26.83 2.51
CA ARG A 157 2.04 -26.93 3.76
C ARG A 157 2.74 -25.64 4.21
N CYS A 158 2.23 -25.02 5.28
CA CYS A 158 3.08 -24.28 6.19
C CYS A 158 3.02 -24.95 7.55
N SER A 159 3.90 -25.94 7.74
CA SER A 159 4.29 -26.48 9.03
C SER A 159 5.03 -25.40 9.82
N TYR A 160 4.53 -25.16 11.02
CA TYR A 160 5.11 -24.49 12.19
C TYR A 160 6.55 -23.95 12.04
N ILE A 161 6.69 -22.63 12.01
CA ILE A 161 7.88 -21.97 12.54
C ILE A 161 7.52 -21.50 13.94
N SER A 162 8.01 -22.26 14.93
CA SER A 162 8.05 -21.89 16.34
C SER A 162 9.00 -20.70 16.50
N TYR A 163 8.46 -19.53 16.87
CA TYR A 163 9.30 -18.46 17.39
C TYR A 163 9.43 -18.68 18.90
N ARG A 164 10.59 -19.22 19.27
CA ARG A 164 11.08 -19.32 20.64
C ARG A 164 11.19 -17.91 21.23
N SER A 165 10.54 -17.71 22.36
CA SER A 165 10.75 -16.58 23.24
C SER A 165 12.21 -16.51 23.69
N VAL A 166 12.82 -15.33 23.58
CA VAL A 166 13.88 -14.85 24.47
C VAL A 166 13.48 -13.44 24.88
#